data_AF-A0A485LNT5-F1
#
_entry.id   AF-A0A485LNT5-F1
#
_cell.length_a   1.000
_cell.length_b   1.000
_cell.length_c   1.000
_cell.angle_alpha   90.00
_cell.angle_beta   90.00
_cell.angle_gamma   90.00
#
_symmetry.space_group_name_H-M   'P 1'
#
loop_
_entity.id
_entity.type
_entity.pdbx_description
1 polymer ?
#
loop_
_entity_poly.entity_id
_entity_poly.type
_entity_poly.pdbx_seq_one_letter_code
_entity_poly.pdbx_strand_id
1 'polypeptide(L)'
;MTFFSGDALQLTHIISSAPSTLLHRFLCEALTWIECLVRLDLEKACFGDNDIDITNNLALVLAFAAKSKTLVEMNLLTEVFDFDITASMLRDITTWLTRQPVRDVRLFSWSFSHQDDLDYDALVQRFYGALFGHRTLQVLHSVNCDLGHVDNPSLPPTLRDLHLWYVGNVDWLCPLLPTASLTSLTLTDIYTSTESAVALALSVSHSHLKNFKLDSNDSQSDPIGSTVLLLLSALLTTLHLASVVILPADVPTMVAALRINPSSRSLTLYGQLSSLNALRSIYFNVMERPAPPLQTLSMKMCGRPCHLQVFLSSASWSYCTE
;
A
#
# COMPACT_ATOMS: atom_id res chain seq x y z
N MET A 1 9.69 -2.91 -28.73
CA MET A 1 9.14 -1.90 -29.66
C MET A 1 9.01 -2.57 -31.02
N THR A 2 7.79 -2.93 -31.43
CA THR A 2 7.51 -3.52 -32.75
C THR A 2 6.70 -2.52 -33.55
N PHE A 3 7.20 -2.13 -34.73
CA PHE A 3 6.55 -1.18 -35.62
C PHE A 3 5.88 -1.92 -36.79
N PHE A 4 4.62 -1.60 -37.05
CA PHE A 4 3.90 -1.99 -38.28
C PHE A 4 3.21 -0.75 -38.87
N SER A 5 3.18 -0.67 -40.20
CA SER A 5 2.66 0.45 -40.97
C SER A 5 1.18 0.29 -41.30
N GLY A 6 0.42 1.38 -41.19
CA GLY A 6 -0.93 1.52 -41.73
C GLY A 6 -1.99 0.89 -40.83
N ASP A 7 -2.89 1.72 -40.31
CA ASP A 7 -3.99 1.41 -39.40
C ASP A 7 -3.59 1.27 -37.91
N ALA A 8 -4.33 2.01 -37.06
CA ALA A 8 -4.15 2.30 -35.64
C ALA A 8 -3.17 1.40 -34.85
N LEU A 9 -2.25 2.03 -34.11
CA LEU A 9 -1.33 1.33 -33.22
C LEU A 9 -2.11 0.67 -32.06
N GLN A 10 -2.33 -0.64 -32.16
CA GLN A 10 -2.92 -1.44 -31.08
C GLN A 10 -1.87 -1.81 -30.04
N LEU A 11 -1.52 -0.85 -29.19
CA LEU A 11 -0.67 -1.08 -28.03
C LEU A 11 -1.54 -1.28 -26.80
N THR A 12 -1.54 -2.48 -26.23
CA THR A 12 -2.40 -2.84 -25.09
C THR A 12 -1.73 -2.60 -23.74
N HIS A 13 -0.39 -2.62 -23.69
CA HIS A 13 0.39 -2.47 -22.48
C HIS A 13 1.60 -1.59 -22.74
N ILE A 14 1.82 -0.61 -21.87
CA ILE A 14 3.07 0.16 -21.79
C ILE A 14 3.64 -0.06 -20.40
N ILE A 15 4.91 -0.44 -20.33
CA ILE A 15 5.68 -0.54 -19.08
C ILE A 15 6.96 0.27 -19.30
N SER A 16 7.14 1.32 -18.51
CA SER A 16 8.35 2.14 -18.53
C SER A 16 8.84 2.37 -17.12
N SER A 17 10.00 1.81 -16.81
CA SER A 17 10.74 2.04 -15.57
C SER A 17 12.06 2.78 -15.80
N ALA A 18 12.21 3.43 -16.96
CA ALA A 18 13.43 4.16 -17.30
C ALA A 18 13.39 5.54 -16.64
N PRO A 19 14.45 5.96 -15.92
CA PRO A 19 14.55 7.30 -15.33
C PRO A 19 14.90 8.36 -16.39
N SER A 20 14.39 8.23 -17.61
CA SER A 20 14.72 9.08 -18.75
C SER A 20 13.55 9.99 -19.14
N THR A 21 13.75 11.29 -19.01
CA THR A 21 12.81 12.34 -19.44
C THR A 21 12.53 12.31 -20.94
N LEU A 22 13.54 11.94 -21.76
CA LEU A 22 13.39 11.78 -23.20
C LEU A 22 12.38 10.68 -23.56
N LEU A 23 12.46 9.53 -22.89
CA LEU A 23 11.55 8.41 -23.13
C LEU A 23 10.11 8.76 -22.75
N HIS A 24 9.93 9.59 -21.72
CA HIS A 24 8.61 10.11 -21.32
C HIS A 24 8.02 11.09 -22.32
N ARG A 25 8.84 11.97 -22.92
CA ARG A 25 8.36 12.88 -23.95
C ARG A 25 7.86 12.13 -25.19
N PHE A 26 8.62 11.15 -25.66
CA PHE A 26 8.18 10.27 -26.75
C PHE A 26 6.94 9.47 -26.39
N LEU A 27 6.82 9.02 -25.14
CA LEU A 27 5.62 8.35 -24.66
C LEU A 27 4.40 9.28 -24.72
N CYS A 28 4.50 10.51 -24.22
CA CYS A 28 3.40 11.48 -24.23
C CYS A 28 2.94 11.80 -25.65
N GLU A 29 3.87 11.93 -26.59
CA GLU A 29 3.56 12.07 -28.01
C GLU A 29 2.86 10.81 -28.55
N ALA A 30 3.37 9.62 -28.23
CA ALA A 30 2.80 8.36 -28.68
C ALA A 30 1.39 8.10 -28.13
N LEU A 31 1.10 8.51 -26.89
CA LEU A 31 -0.22 8.38 -26.26
C LEU A 31 -1.32 9.06 -27.11
N THR A 32 -1.00 10.10 -27.87
CA THR A 32 -1.98 10.76 -28.74
C THR A 32 -2.47 9.89 -29.91
N TRP A 33 -1.76 8.80 -30.24
CA TRP A 33 -2.05 7.90 -31.36
C TRP A 33 -2.57 6.53 -30.93
N ILE A 34 -2.62 6.23 -29.63
CA ILE A 34 -3.00 4.91 -29.12
C ILE A 34 -4.50 4.85 -28.83
N GLU A 35 -5.21 3.93 -29.47
CA GLU A 35 -6.66 3.78 -29.30
C GLU A 35 -7.05 2.67 -28.30
N CYS A 36 -6.17 1.67 -28.12
CA CYS A 36 -6.49 0.41 -27.43
C CYS A 36 -5.54 0.09 -26.25
N LEU A 37 -5.18 1.09 -25.44
CA LEU A 37 -4.36 0.87 -24.26
C LEU A 37 -5.19 0.35 -23.09
N VAL A 38 -4.88 -0.86 -22.62
CA VAL A 38 -5.57 -1.50 -21.47
C VAL A 38 -4.85 -1.19 -20.16
N ARG A 39 -3.51 -1.17 -20.19
CA ARG A 39 -2.66 -0.91 -19.02
C ARG A 39 -1.57 0.10 -19.34
N LEU A 40 -1.44 1.10 -18.47
CA LEU A 40 -0.33 2.04 -18.46
C LEU A 40 0.46 1.91 -17.16
N ASP A 41 1.71 1.50 -17.26
CA ASP A 41 2.59 1.28 -16.10
C ASP A 41 3.84 2.15 -16.21
N LEU A 42 3.88 3.20 -15.39
CA LEU A 42 4.92 4.22 -15.35
C LEU A 42 5.62 4.21 -13.99
N GLU A 43 5.75 3.04 -13.38
CA GLU A 43 6.52 2.89 -12.14
C GLU A 43 7.96 3.38 -12.34
N LYS A 44 8.43 4.30 -11.49
CA LYS A 44 9.77 4.93 -11.54
C LYS A 44 10.05 5.71 -12.82
N ALA A 45 8.99 6.10 -13.52
CA ALA A 45 9.08 7.09 -14.56
C ALA A 45 9.61 8.43 -14.03
N CYS A 46 10.55 9.02 -14.77
CA CYS A 46 10.92 10.41 -14.59
C CYS A 46 10.05 11.29 -15.49
N PHE A 47 9.12 12.02 -14.89
CA PHE A 47 8.18 12.89 -15.60
C PHE A 47 8.77 14.26 -15.96
N GLY A 48 10.00 14.56 -15.57
CA GLY A 48 10.66 15.83 -15.88
C GLY A 48 11.81 16.12 -14.94
N ASP A 49 12.61 17.13 -15.29
CA ASP A 49 13.74 17.58 -14.47
C ASP A 49 13.34 18.68 -13.47
N ASN A 50 12.09 19.16 -13.54
CA ASN A 50 11.51 20.20 -12.68
C ASN A 50 9.99 20.02 -12.56
N ASP A 51 9.38 20.69 -11.57
CA ASP A 51 7.96 20.57 -11.22
C ASP A 51 7.01 20.90 -12.38
N ILE A 52 7.39 21.85 -13.25
CA ILE A 52 6.59 22.28 -14.39
C ILE A 52 6.50 21.16 -15.44
N ASP A 53 7.65 20.56 -15.78
CA ASP A 53 7.71 19.46 -16.74
C ASP A 53 6.94 18.24 -16.22
N ILE A 54 7.09 17.94 -14.92
CA ILE A 54 6.38 16.85 -14.24
C ILE A 54 4.87 17.06 -14.34
N THR A 55 4.40 18.25 -13.95
CA THR A 55 2.98 18.61 -13.98
C THR A 55 2.41 18.52 -15.39
N ASN A 56 3.11 19.06 -16.38
CA ASN A 56 2.67 19.05 -17.78
C ASN A 56 2.59 17.62 -18.35
N ASN A 57 3.61 16.80 -18.11
CA ASN A 57 3.64 15.44 -18.64
C ASN A 57 2.59 14.55 -17.95
N LEU A 58 2.39 14.70 -16.65
CA LEU A 58 1.32 14.01 -15.96
C LEU A 58 -0.07 14.47 -16.45
N ALA A 59 -0.25 15.76 -16.71
CA ALA A 59 -1.50 16.27 -17.27
C ALA A 59 -1.81 15.66 -18.64
N LEU A 60 -0.79 15.45 -19.49
CA LEU A 60 -0.96 14.74 -20.77
C LEU A 60 -1.38 13.28 -20.57
N VAL A 61 -0.76 12.57 -19.62
CA VAL A 61 -1.14 11.19 -19.29
C VAL A 61 -2.58 11.09 -18.79
N LEU A 62 -3.00 12.00 -17.91
CA LEU A 62 -4.36 12.01 -17.38
C LEU A 62 -5.39 12.42 -18.46
N ALA A 63 -5.07 13.41 -19.29
CA ALA A 63 -5.91 13.80 -20.43
C ALA A 63 -6.08 12.66 -21.44
N PHE A 64 -5.05 11.84 -21.63
CA PHE A 64 -5.17 10.59 -22.39
C PHE A 64 -6.10 9.60 -21.70
N ALA A 65 -5.92 9.33 -20.40
CA ALA A 65 -6.73 8.40 -19.63
C ALA A 65 -8.23 8.76 -19.69
N ALA A 66 -8.55 10.05 -19.57
CA ALA A 66 -9.92 10.58 -19.65
C ALA A 66 -10.61 10.30 -20.99
N LYS A 67 -9.84 10.21 -22.08
CA LYS A 67 -10.31 9.93 -23.45
C LYS A 67 -10.27 8.45 -23.80
N SER A 68 -9.45 7.66 -23.10
CA SER A 68 -9.32 6.23 -23.35
C SER A 68 -10.64 5.51 -23.13
N LYS A 69 -10.91 4.54 -24.01
CA LYS A 69 -12.08 3.64 -23.96
C LYS A 69 -11.73 2.25 -23.43
N THR A 70 -10.45 2.00 -23.20
CA THR A 70 -9.91 0.66 -22.96
C THR A 70 -9.01 0.60 -21.72
N LEU A 71 -8.54 1.75 -21.22
CA LEU A 71 -7.61 1.82 -20.10
C LEU A 71 -8.33 1.47 -18.79
N VAL A 72 -7.90 0.40 -18.15
CA VAL A 72 -8.48 -0.11 -16.90
C VAL A 72 -7.45 -0.25 -15.77
N GLU A 73 -6.16 -0.16 -16.08
CA GLU A 73 -5.07 -0.22 -15.10
C GLU A 73 -4.10 0.94 -15.34
N MET A 74 -3.81 1.70 -14.28
CA MET A 74 -2.87 2.81 -14.33
C MET A 74 -1.98 2.85 -13.09
N ASN A 75 -0.67 2.71 -13.31
CA ASN A 75 0.35 2.81 -12.29
C ASN A 75 1.19 4.07 -12.53
N LEU A 76 1.06 5.05 -11.62
CA LEU A 76 1.77 6.32 -11.63
C LEU A 76 2.66 6.45 -10.38
N LEU A 77 3.25 5.35 -9.91
CA LEU A 77 4.23 5.37 -8.83
C LEU A 77 5.56 5.94 -9.33
N THR A 78 5.70 7.26 -9.31
CA THR A 78 6.91 7.96 -9.81
C THR A 78 7.95 8.12 -8.70
N GLU A 79 9.19 8.46 -9.04
CA GLU A 79 10.24 8.79 -8.04
C GLU A 79 10.24 10.27 -7.62
N VAL A 80 9.23 11.04 -8.04
CA VAL A 80 9.19 12.49 -7.85
C VAL A 80 8.47 12.86 -6.56
N PHE A 81 9.14 13.58 -5.67
CA PHE A 81 8.59 14.07 -4.42
C PHE A 81 7.71 15.31 -4.63
N ASP A 82 6.54 15.29 -3.99
CA ASP A 82 5.55 16.37 -3.81
C ASP A 82 5.27 17.27 -5.02
N PHE A 83 4.15 17.05 -5.72
CA PHE A 83 3.67 17.99 -6.74
C PHE A 83 2.16 18.23 -6.63
N ASP A 84 1.77 19.47 -6.91
CA ASP A 84 0.39 19.90 -6.79
C ASP A 84 -0.48 19.42 -7.96
N ILE A 85 -1.59 18.78 -7.64
CA ILE A 85 -2.56 18.36 -8.65
C ILE A 85 -3.37 19.58 -9.09
N THR A 86 -3.39 19.88 -10.39
CA THR A 86 -4.25 20.96 -10.91
C THR A 86 -5.72 20.55 -11.03
N ALA A 87 -6.62 21.53 -11.02
CA ALA A 87 -8.05 21.30 -11.27
C ALA A 87 -8.34 20.58 -12.62
N SER A 88 -7.50 20.78 -13.65
CA SER A 88 -7.64 20.04 -14.91
C SER A 88 -7.32 18.55 -14.73
N MET A 89 -6.22 18.25 -14.06
CA MET A 89 -5.77 16.88 -13.79
C MET A 89 -6.81 16.10 -12.96
N LEU A 90 -7.38 16.74 -11.92
CA LEU A 90 -8.48 16.18 -11.13
C LEU A 90 -9.70 15.84 -12.01
N ARG A 91 -10.10 16.74 -12.91
CA ARG A 91 -11.23 16.49 -13.82
C ARG A 91 -10.96 15.33 -14.77
N ASP A 92 -9.75 15.24 -15.30
CA ASP A 92 -9.35 14.19 -16.23
C ASP A 92 -9.33 12.81 -15.56
N ILE A 93 -8.67 12.67 -14.40
CA ILE A 93 -8.67 11.39 -13.68
C ILE A 93 -10.07 11.00 -13.20
N THR A 94 -10.87 11.96 -12.73
CA THR A 94 -12.26 11.70 -12.33
C THR A 94 -13.11 11.24 -13.52
N THR A 95 -12.88 11.83 -14.70
CA THR A 95 -13.55 11.41 -15.95
C THR A 95 -13.18 9.97 -16.32
N TRP A 96 -11.91 9.60 -16.18
CA TRP A 96 -11.46 8.23 -16.41
C TRP A 96 -12.12 7.24 -15.44
N LEU A 97 -12.05 7.52 -14.12
CA LEU A 97 -12.65 6.70 -13.06
C LEU A 97 -14.16 6.52 -13.25
N THR A 98 -14.88 7.54 -13.74
CA THR A 98 -16.33 7.45 -13.90
C THR A 98 -16.77 6.74 -15.17
N ARG A 99 -15.91 6.66 -16.20
CA ARG A 99 -16.27 6.10 -17.52
C ARG A 99 -15.75 4.69 -17.74
N GLN A 100 -14.63 4.33 -17.13
CA GLN A 100 -13.94 3.07 -17.38
C GLN A 100 -14.16 2.06 -16.27
N PRO A 101 -14.16 0.74 -16.56
CA PRO A 101 -14.19 -0.30 -15.54
C PRO A 101 -12.79 -0.49 -14.93
N VAL A 102 -12.26 0.56 -14.30
CA VAL A 102 -10.95 0.59 -13.65
C VAL A 102 -10.80 -0.52 -12.60
N ARG A 103 -9.63 -1.17 -12.58
CA ARG A 103 -9.29 -2.33 -11.73
C ARG A 103 -8.10 -2.08 -10.81
N ASP A 104 -7.05 -1.40 -11.29
CA ASP A 104 -5.83 -1.08 -10.53
C ASP A 104 -5.51 0.41 -10.70
N VAL A 105 -5.40 1.12 -9.57
CA VAL A 105 -4.99 2.53 -9.51
C VAL A 105 -3.82 2.64 -8.54
N ARG A 106 -2.71 3.21 -9.01
CA ARG A 106 -1.56 3.51 -8.16
C ARG A 106 -1.13 4.96 -8.30
N LEU A 107 -1.12 5.68 -7.18
CA LEU A 107 -0.90 7.12 -7.07
C LEU A 107 0.30 7.38 -6.14
N PHE A 108 1.07 8.43 -6.45
CA PHE A 108 2.27 8.79 -5.70
C PHE A 108 2.43 10.29 -5.57
N SER A 109 2.58 10.78 -4.34
CA SER A 109 2.89 12.18 -3.97
C SER A 109 1.89 13.21 -4.52
N TRP A 110 0.60 12.96 -4.33
CA TRP A 110 -0.46 13.87 -4.78
C TRP A 110 -0.86 14.80 -3.64
N SER A 111 -0.47 16.07 -3.75
CA SER A 111 -0.93 17.14 -2.86
C SER A 111 -2.13 17.89 -3.47
N PHE A 112 -3.07 18.23 -2.59
CA PHE A 112 -4.25 19.04 -2.91
C PHE A 112 -4.14 20.43 -2.26
N SER A 113 -2.92 20.99 -2.25
CA SER A 113 -2.61 22.31 -1.72
C SER A 113 -3.58 23.34 -2.30
N HIS A 114 -4.32 24.03 -1.42
CA HIS A 114 -5.38 24.97 -1.77
C HIS A 114 -5.00 25.85 -2.97
N GLN A 115 -5.57 25.55 -4.13
CA GLN A 115 -5.57 26.48 -5.24
C GLN A 115 -6.60 27.56 -4.89
N ASP A 116 -6.34 28.82 -5.27
CA ASP A 116 -7.23 29.98 -5.06
C ASP A 116 -8.62 29.85 -5.73
N ASP A 117 -9.00 28.65 -6.16
CA ASP A 117 -10.23 28.30 -6.85
C ASP A 117 -11.27 27.80 -5.84
N LEU A 118 -12.36 28.56 -5.69
CA LEU A 118 -13.46 28.31 -4.75
C LEU A 118 -14.14 26.93 -4.95
N ASP A 119 -13.94 26.28 -6.11
CA ASP A 119 -14.51 24.98 -6.43
C ASP A 119 -13.53 23.80 -6.29
N TYR A 120 -12.27 24.04 -5.90
CA TYR A 120 -11.23 23.01 -5.88
C TYR A 120 -11.55 21.87 -4.90
N ASP A 121 -12.00 22.19 -3.68
CA ASP A 121 -12.39 21.18 -2.69
C ASP A 121 -13.53 20.29 -3.20
N ALA A 122 -14.49 20.88 -3.93
CA ALA A 122 -15.58 20.11 -4.54
C ALA A 122 -15.08 19.16 -5.63
N LEU A 123 -14.01 19.52 -6.36
CA LEU A 123 -13.36 18.62 -7.31
C LEU A 123 -12.63 17.47 -6.61
N VAL A 124 -11.93 17.76 -5.51
CA VAL A 124 -11.28 16.74 -4.67
C VAL A 124 -12.31 15.75 -4.12
N GLN A 125 -13.45 16.23 -3.61
CA GLN A 125 -14.54 15.34 -3.15
C GLN A 125 -15.13 14.50 -4.29
N ARG A 126 -15.28 15.06 -5.50
CA ARG A 126 -15.75 14.29 -6.67
C ARG A 126 -14.76 13.21 -7.08
N PHE A 127 -13.46 13.53 -7.03
CA PHE A 127 -12.41 12.56 -7.30
C PHE A 127 -12.47 11.41 -6.28
N TYR A 128 -12.52 11.71 -4.98
CA TYR A 128 -12.62 10.69 -3.96
C TYR A 128 -13.90 9.88 -4.04
N GLY A 129 -15.04 10.53 -4.29
CA GLY A 129 -16.31 9.85 -4.53
C GLY A 129 -16.24 8.89 -5.72
N ALA A 130 -15.54 9.27 -6.79
CA ALA A 130 -15.34 8.40 -7.96
C ALA A 130 -14.38 7.23 -7.66
N LEU A 131 -13.29 7.48 -6.93
CA LEU A 131 -12.27 6.48 -6.59
C LEU A 131 -12.82 5.43 -5.62
N PHE A 132 -13.39 5.89 -4.50
CA PHE A 132 -13.88 5.04 -3.42
C PHE A 132 -15.28 4.47 -3.70
N GLY A 133 -16.08 5.10 -4.57
CA GLY A 133 -17.35 4.58 -5.06
C GLY A 133 -17.22 3.65 -6.27
N HIS A 134 -16.01 3.40 -6.76
CA HIS A 134 -15.77 2.65 -7.99
C HIS A 134 -16.25 1.19 -7.90
N ARG A 135 -16.97 0.68 -8.90
CA ARG A 135 -17.60 -0.67 -8.77
C ARG A 135 -16.69 -1.84 -9.10
N THR A 136 -15.63 -1.61 -9.89
CA THR A 136 -14.73 -2.68 -10.36
C THR A 136 -13.31 -2.57 -9.84
N LEU A 137 -13.04 -1.59 -8.96
CA LEU A 137 -11.69 -1.34 -8.45
C LEU A 137 -11.29 -2.47 -7.48
N GLN A 138 -10.18 -3.14 -7.79
CA GLN A 138 -9.67 -4.29 -7.03
C GLN A 138 -8.41 -3.96 -6.25
N VAL A 139 -7.58 -3.06 -6.80
CA VAL A 139 -6.31 -2.65 -6.20
C VAL A 139 -6.27 -1.13 -6.12
N LEU A 140 -5.98 -0.63 -4.91
CA LEU A 140 -5.67 0.78 -4.68
C LEU A 140 -4.32 0.86 -3.95
N HIS A 141 -3.34 1.50 -4.60
CA HIS A 141 -2.06 1.83 -4.00
C HIS A 141 -1.90 3.35 -3.95
N SER A 142 -1.83 3.90 -2.76
CA SER A 142 -1.67 5.34 -2.53
C SER A 142 -0.42 5.57 -1.69
N VAL A 143 0.52 6.36 -2.23
CA VAL A 143 1.76 6.72 -1.55
C VAL A 143 1.84 8.23 -1.45
N ASN A 144 2.00 8.76 -0.24
CA ASN A 144 2.13 10.20 0.00
C ASN A 144 1.01 11.02 -0.66
N CYS A 145 -0.23 10.50 -0.68
CA CYS A 145 -1.39 11.26 -1.12
C CYS A 145 -2.17 11.73 0.10
N ASP A 146 -2.66 12.95 0.05
CA ASP A 146 -3.46 13.52 1.15
C ASP A 146 -4.89 12.98 1.14
N LEU A 147 -5.07 11.84 1.84
CA LEU A 147 -6.37 11.19 2.05
C LEU A 147 -7.17 11.81 3.22
N GLY A 148 -6.69 12.89 3.84
CA GLY A 148 -7.36 13.53 4.99
C GLY A 148 -8.70 14.17 4.65
N HIS A 149 -8.96 14.40 3.36
CA HIS A 149 -10.15 15.08 2.86
C HIS A 149 -11.32 14.15 2.50
N VAL A 150 -11.28 12.84 2.79
CA VAL A 150 -12.39 11.97 2.37
C VAL A 150 -13.61 12.14 3.28
N ASP A 151 -14.64 12.85 2.80
CA ASP A 151 -15.93 12.94 3.49
C ASP A 151 -16.71 11.62 3.32
N ASN A 152 -17.14 11.00 4.44
CA ASN A 152 -17.88 9.73 4.45
C ASN A 152 -17.20 8.60 3.64
N PRO A 153 -15.98 8.18 4.01
CA PRO A 153 -15.26 7.17 3.25
C PRO A 153 -16.06 5.88 3.20
N SER A 154 -16.14 5.31 2.01
CA SER A 154 -16.58 3.93 1.78
C SER A 154 -15.49 3.22 1.02
N LEU A 155 -15.39 1.90 1.16
CA LEU A 155 -14.47 1.12 0.34
C LEU A 155 -15.24 0.54 -0.85
N PRO A 156 -14.64 0.52 -2.05
CA PRO A 156 -15.21 -0.18 -3.20
C PRO A 156 -15.57 -1.62 -2.81
N PRO A 157 -16.77 -2.12 -3.18
CA PRO A 157 -17.22 -3.45 -2.79
C PRO A 157 -16.38 -4.57 -3.41
N THR A 158 -15.62 -4.26 -4.47
CA THR A 158 -14.72 -5.19 -5.15
C THR A 158 -13.27 -5.02 -4.75
N LEU A 159 -12.93 -4.05 -3.88
CA LEU A 159 -11.55 -3.80 -3.45
C LEU A 159 -11.02 -5.00 -2.67
N ARG A 160 -9.90 -5.53 -3.12
CA ARG A 160 -9.20 -6.69 -2.54
C ARG A 160 -7.91 -6.29 -1.86
N ASP A 161 -7.16 -5.38 -2.50
CA ASP A 161 -5.84 -4.98 -2.03
C ASP A 161 -5.79 -3.47 -1.82
N LEU A 162 -5.55 -3.05 -0.58
CA LEU A 162 -5.39 -1.66 -0.20
C LEU A 162 -3.99 -1.43 0.36
N HIS A 163 -3.21 -0.60 -0.32
CA HIS A 163 -1.84 -0.29 0.02
C HIS A 163 -1.72 1.22 0.26
N LEU A 164 -1.42 1.60 1.49
CA LEU A 164 -1.29 2.99 1.91
C LEU A 164 0.11 3.21 2.47
N TRP A 165 0.82 4.20 1.94
CA TRP A 165 2.14 4.58 2.41
C TRP A 165 2.20 6.09 2.63
N TYR A 166 2.55 6.56 3.84
CA TYR A 166 2.75 7.99 4.11
C TYR A 166 1.49 8.84 3.84
N VAL A 167 0.30 8.30 4.10
CA VAL A 167 -1.00 8.97 3.83
C VAL A 167 -1.60 9.67 5.06
N GLY A 168 -0.81 9.91 6.11
CA GLY A 168 -1.27 10.48 7.37
C GLY A 168 -2.05 9.49 8.25
N ASN A 169 -3.13 9.97 8.89
CA ASN A 169 -3.98 9.19 9.79
C ASN A 169 -5.00 8.34 9.00
N VAL A 170 -5.16 7.06 9.38
CA VAL A 170 -6.06 6.08 8.76
C VAL A 170 -7.23 5.64 9.65
N ASP A 171 -7.57 6.39 10.70
CA ASP A 171 -8.66 6.06 11.65
C ASP A 171 -10.01 5.82 10.97
N TRP A 172 -10.25 6.52 9.87
CA TRP A 172 -11.45 6.37 9.06
C TRP A 172 -11.62 4.96 8.47
N LEU A 173 -10.52 4.21 8.34
CA LEU A 173 -10.53 2.84 7.81
C LEU A 173 -11.11 1.85 8.82
N CYS A 174 -10.88 2.07 10.11
CA CYS A 174 -11.27 1.17 11.20
C CYS A 174 -12.75 0.75 11.16
N PRO A 175 -13.75 1.65 11.06
CA PRO A 175 -15.15 1.24 11.00
C PRO A 175 -15.53 0.50 9.70
N LEU A 176 -14.72 0.58 8.65
CA LEU A 176 -15.01 0.00 7.33
C LEU A 176 -14.47 -1.42 7.17
N LEU A 177 -13.36 -1.76 7.83
CA LEU A 177 -12.71 -3.07 7.67
C LEU A 177 -13.60 -4.30 7.93
N PRO A 178 -14.50 -4.32 8.94
CA PRO A 178 -15.32 -5.49 9.21
C PRO A 178 -16.29 -5.84 8.08
N THR A 179 -16.72 -4.85 7.29
CA THR A 179 -17.67 -5.03 6.17
C THR A 179 -16.99 -5.01 4.80
N ALA A 180 -15.70 -4.67 4.76
CA ALA A 180 -14.92 -4.59 3.54
C ALA A 180 -14.66 -5.97 2.93
N SER A 181 -14.57 -5.99 1.59
CA SER A 181 -14.19 -7.18 0.82
C SER A 181 -12.67 -7.39 0.69
N LEU A 182 -11.88 -6.65 1.48
CA LEU A 182 -10.42 -6.65 1.44
C LEU A 182 -9.86 -8.03 1.81
N THR A 183 -8.89 -8.48 1.03
CA THR A 183 -8.06 -9.65 1.31
C THR A 183 -6.68 -9.26 1.82
N SER A 184 -6.16 -8.10 1.39
CA SER A 184 -4.85 -7.59 1.77
C SER A 184 -4.93 -6.13 2.17
N LEU A 185 -4.31 -5.79 3.30
CA LEU A 185 -4.13 -4.42 3.76
C LEU A 185 -2.67 -4.20 4.13
N THR A 186 -2.05 -3.23 3.46
CA THR A 186 -0.68 -2.79 3.72
C THR A 186 -0.69 -1.33 4.15
N LEU A 187 -0.14 -1.08 5.33
CA LEU A 187 0.01 0.24 5.93
C LEU A 187 1.50 0.46 6.22
N THR A 188 2.10 1.43 5.54
CA THR A 188 3.52 1.78 5.71
C THR A 188 3.65 3.25 6.08
N ASP A 189 4.45 3.58 7.07
CA ASP A 189 4.71 4.94 7.54
C ASP A 189 3.44 5.77 7.75
N ILE A 190 2.45 5.15 8.38
CA ILE A 190 1.22 5.83 8.77
C ILE A 190 1.37 6.41 10.17
N TYR A 191 0.78 7.58 10.39
CA TYR A 191 0.69 8.17 11.72
C TYR A 191 -0.48 7.51 12.46
N THR A 192 -0.19 6.83 13.57
CA THR A 192 -1.22 6.19 14.40
C THR A 192 -0.91 6.45 15.87
N SER A 193 -1.89 6.96 16.61
CA SER A 193 -1.79 6.98 18.06
C SER A 193 -1.96 5.57 18.63
N THR A 194 -1.65 5.38 19.92
CA THR A 194 -1.89 4.10 20.61
C THR A 194 -3.35 3.68 20.54
N GLU A 195 -4.29 4.60 20.70
CA GLU A 195 -5.73 4.36 20.59
C GLU A 195 -6.12 3.95 19.17
N SER A 196 -5.61 4.66 18.15
CA SER A 196 -5.81 4.33 16.74
C SER A 196 -5.29 2.93 16.40
N ALA A 197 -4.10 2.57 16.90
CA ALA A 197 -3.51 1.26 16.68
C ALA A 197 -4.37 0.14 17.30
N VAL A 198 -4.89 0.33 18.52
CA VAL A 198 -5.80 -0.63 19.16
C VAL A 198 -7.11 -0.75 18.39
N ALA A 199 -7.71 0.37 17.98
CA ALA A 199 -8.94 0.37 17.19
C ALA A 199 -8.74 -0.35 15.85
N LEU A 200 -7.63 -0.09 15.16
CA LEU A 200 -7.25 -0.78 13.93
C LEU A 200 -7.09 -2.28 14.16
N ALA A 201 -6.40 -2.69 15.22
CA ALA A 201 -6.20 -4.10 15.54
C ALA A 201 -7.52 -4.84 15.81
N LEU A 202 -8.43 -4.21 16.55
CA LEU A 202 -9.79 -4.72 16.80
C LEU A 202 -10.57 -4.82 15.48
N SER A 203 -10.49 -3.82 14.62
CA SER A 203 -11.17 -3.86 13.32
C SER A 203 -10.62 -4.96 12.42
N VAL A 204 -9.30 -5.15 12.38
CA VAL A 204 -8.65 -6.25 11.64
C VAL A 204 -9.08 -7.60 12.17
N SER A 205 -9.20 -7.80 13.49
CA SER A 205 -9.62 -9.08 14.07
C SER A 205 -11.05 -9.49 13.72
N HIS A 206 -11.90 -8.52 13.36
CA HIS A 206 -13.28 -8.76 12.92
C HIS A 206 -13.47 -8.67 11.39
N SER A 207 -12.38 -8.53 10.65
CA SER A 207 -12.40 -8.41 9.19
C SER A 207 -12.26 -9.77 8.48
N HIS A 208 -12.40 -9.75 7.15
CA HIS A 208 -12.10 -10.89 6.26
C HIS A 208 -10.67 -10.88 5.70
N LEU A 209 -9.80 -10.02 6.24
CA LEU A 209 -8.42 -9.91 5.79
C LEU A 209 -7.69 -11.24 5.94
N LYS A 210 -6.85 -11.54 4.96
CA LYS A 210 -5.92 -12.69 5.00
C LYS A 210 -4.49 -12.23 5.18
N ASN A 211 -4.15 -11.06 4.64
CA ASN A 211 -2.81 -10.49 4.73
C ASN A 211 -2.90 -9.10 5.36
N PHE A 212 -2.13 -8.90 6.42
CA PHE A 212 -2.02 -7.59 7.05
C PHE A 212 -0.54 -7.23 7.24
N LYS A 213 -0.15 -6.08 6.71
CA LYS A 213 1.17 -5.48 6.91
C LYS A 213 0.99 -4.13 7.59
N LEU A 214 1.65 -3.94 8.73
CA LEU A 214 1.81 -2.66 9.41
C LEU A 214 3.30 -2.41 9.63
N ASP A 215 3.80 -1.32 9.08
CA ASP A 215 5.20 -0.91 9.11
C ASP A 215 5.23 0.57 9.49
N SER A 216 5.53 0.89 10.74
CA SER A 216 5.49 2.28 11.23
C SER A 216 6.91 2.80 11.44
N ASN A 217 7.33 3.83 10.72
CA ASN A 217 8.59 4.51 11.01
C ASN A 217 8.58 5.38 12.27
N ASP A 218 7.49 5.42 13.04
CA ASP A 218 7.46 6.19 14.29
C ASP A 218 8.26 5.48 15.39
N SER A 219 9.55 5.80 15.44
CA SER A 219 10.51 5.39 16.47
C SER A 219 10.12 5.80 17.90
N GLN A 220 9.08 6.63 18.07
CA GLN A 220 8.53 7.04 19.36
C GLN A 220 7.19 6.40 19.70
N SER A 221 6.67 5.49 18.87
CA SER A 221 5.42 4.79 19.18
C SER A 221 5.57 3.96 20.47
N ASP A 222 4.65 4.20 21.41
CA ASP A 222 4.55 3.47 22.68
C ASP A 222 4.49 1.96 22.44
N PRO A 223 4.94 1.12 23.40
CA PRO A 223 4.93 -0.32 23.24
C PRO A 223 3.51 -0.84 22.96
N ILE A 224 3.28 -1.26 21.72
CA ILE A 224 1.96 -1.67 21.21
C ILE A 224 1.66 -3.15 21.52
N GLY A 225 2.17 -3.69 22.64
CA GLY A 225 2.10 -5.11 22.98
C GLY A 225 0.68 -5.68 22.96
N SER A 226 -0.30 -4.93 23.45
CA SER A 226 -1.72 -5.31 23.42
C SER A 226 -2.30 -5.42 22.00
N THR A 227 -1.95 -4.52 21.08
CA THR A 227 -2.32 -4.57 19.66
C THR A 227 -1.73 -5.79 18.97
N VAL A 228 -0.46 -6.12 19.26
CA VAL A 228 0.18 -7.33 18.71
C VAL A 228 -0.63 -8.56 19.09
N LEU A 229 -1.06 -8.68 20.34
CA LEU A 229 -1.85 -9.81 20.81
C LEU A 229 -3.22 -9.91 20.11
N LEU A 230 -3.88 -8.78 19.88
CA LEU A 230 -5.14 -8.74 19.13
C LEU A 230 -4.95 -9.22 17.68
N LEU A 231 -3.91 -8.72 17.01
CA LEU A 231 -3.59 -9.10 15.64
C LEU A 231 -3.16 -10.56 15.51
N LEU A 232 -2.42 -11.07 16.49
CA LEU A 232 -2.04 -12.49 16.57
C LEU A 232 -3.24 -13.41 16.77
N SER A 233 -4.36 -12.89 17.28
CA SER A 233 -5.60 -13.64 17.46
C SER A 233 -6.52 -13.56 16.24
N ALA A 234 -6.23 -12.66 15.29
CA ALA A 234 -7.01 -12.51 14.06
C ALA A 234 -6.82 -13.70 13.10
N LEU A 235 -7.82 -13.96 12.24
CA LEU A 235 -7.79 -15.06 11.26
C LEU A 235 -6.93 -14.76 10.01
N LEU A 236 -5.78 -14.13 10.22
CA LEU A 236 -4.82 -13.76 9.20
C LEU A 236 -3.96 -14.96 8.79
N THR A 237 -3.74 -15.11 7.48
CA THR A 237 -2.75 -16.05 6.94
C THR A 237 -1.34 -15.48 7.05
N THR A 238 -1.19 -14.18 6.76
CA THR A 238 0.08 -13.46 6.80
C THR A 238 -0.04 -12.23 7.69
N LEU A 239 0.82 -12.12 8.69
CA LEU A 239 0.95 -10.94 9.53
C LEU A 239 2.39 -10.42 9.44
N HIS A 240 2.55 -9.18 9.01
CA HIS A 240 3.83 -8.48 9.01
C HIS A 240 3.71 -7.25 9.89
N LEU A 241 4.51 -7.22 10.96
CA LEU A 241 4.62 -6.08 11.86
C LEU A 241 6.07 -5.62 11.86
N ALA A 242 6.29 -4.39 11.43
CA ALA A 242 7.60 -3.75 11.46
C ALA A 242 7.58 -2.54 12.43
N SER A 243 8.75 -2.31 13.04
CA SER A 243 9.00 -1.28 14.07
C SER A 243 8.13 -1.40 15.33
N VAL A 244 7.74 -2.61 15.70
CA VAL A 244 6.98 -2.84 16.94
C VAL A 244 7.91 -3.14 18.11
N VAL A 245 7.63 -2.54 19.28
CA VAL A 245 8.29 -2.85 20.54
C VAL A 245 7.57 -4.00 21.23
N ILE A 246 8.26 -5.12 21.42
CA ILE A 246 7.75 -6.29 22.15
C ILE A 246 8.51 -6.38 23.47
N LEU A 247 7.79 -6.33 24.59
CA LEU A 247 8.38 -6.46 25.91
C LEU A 247 8.53 -7.94 26.29
N PRO A 248 9.49 -8.31 27.15
CA PRO A 248 9.70 -9.70 27.53
C PRO A 248 8.48 -10.29 28.27
N ALA A 249 7.70 -9.42 28.92
CA ALA A 249 6.46 -9.79 29.61
C ALA A 249 5.34 -10.23 28.65
N ASP A 250 5.35 -9.77 27.39
CA ASP A 250 4.31 -10.09 26.40
C ASP A 250 4.55 -11.46 25.73
N VAL A 251 5.78 -11.95 25.78
CA VAL A 251 6.23 -13.17 25.08
C VAL A 251 5.38 -14.40 25.41
N PRO A 252 5.08 -14.73 26.68
CA PRO A 252 4.27 -15.91 26.99
C PRO A 252 2.87 -15.84 26.35
N THR A 253 2.27 -14.65 26.36
CA THR A 253 0.93 -14.41 25.79
C THR A 253 0.96 -14.48 24.27
N MET A 254 2.00 -13.92 23.63
CA MET A 254 2.19 -14.03 22.18
C MET A 254 2.36 -15.49 21.74
N VAL A 255 3.18 -16.26 22.46
CA VAL A 255 3.38 -17.70 22.21
C VAL A 255 2.06 -18.46 22.34
N ALA A 256 1.26 -18.15 23.36
CA ALA A 256 -0.04 -18.76 23.53
C ALA A 256 -0.99 -18.42 22.37
N ALA A 257 -1.08 -17.15 21.97
CA ALA A 257 -1.90 -16.69 20.85
C ALA A 257 -1.51 -17.39 19.53
N LEU A 258 -0.21 -17.49 19.25
CA LEU A 258 0.29 -18.17 18.04
C LEU A 258 -0.04 -19.66 18.01
N ARG A 259 -0.02 -20.34 19.15
CA ARG A 259 -0.32 -21.78 19.22
C ARG A 259 -1.80 -22.09 19.01
N ILE A 260 -2.70 -21.17 19.36
CA ILE A 260 -4.14 -21.36 19.22
C ILE A 260 -4.69 -20.79 17.92
N ASN A 261 -3.92 -19.98 17.19
CA ASN A 261 -4.38 -19.40 15.93
C ASN A 261 -4.41 -20.47 14.82
N PRO A 262 -5.59 -20.83 14.28
CA PRO A 262 -5.74 -21.91 13.31
C PRO A 262 -5.42 -21.48 11.86
N SER A 263 -5.08 -20.22 11.62
CA SER A 263 -4.98 -19.64 10.28
C SER A 263 -3.60 -19.07 9.94
N SER A 264 -2.84 -18.63 10.95
CA SER A 264 -1.55 -17.99 10.75
C SER A 264 -0.54 -18.94 10.13
N ARG A 265 -0.04 -18.59 8.95
CA ARG A 265 1.00 -19.33 8.22
C ARG A 265 2.30 -18.56 8.13
N SER A 266 2.26 -17.23 8.13
CA SER A 266 3.46 -16.42 8.04
C SER A 266 3.39 -15.27 9.04
N LEU A 267 4.40 -15.20 9.91
CA LEU A 267 4.59 -14.12 10.86
C LEU A 267 5.94 -13.46 10.61
N THR A 268 5.91 -12.16 10.36
CA THR A 268 7.12 -11.32 10.32
C THR A 268 7.05 -10.28 11.43
N LEU A 269 8.05 -10.27 12.30
CA LEU A 269 8.20 -9.31 13.40
C LEU A 269 9.55 -8.62 13.26
N TYR A 270 9.55 -7.42 12.70
CA TYR A 270 10.73 -6.56 12.66
C TYR A 270 10.55 -5.46 13.71
N GLY A 271 11.52 -5.25 14.58
CA GLY A 271 11.35 -4.22 15.61
C GLY A 271 12.38 -4.25 16.72
N GLN A 272 12.10 -3.46 17.75
CA GLN A 272 12.91 -3.38 18.95
C GLN A 272 12.49 -4.49 19.91
N LEU A 273 12.97 -5.70 19.65
CA LEU A 273 12.93 -6.75 20.66
C LEU A 273 13.92 -6.38 21.75
N SER A 274 13.38 -6.08 22.93
CA SER A 274 14.14 -5.66 24.10
C SER A 274 15.10 -6.73 24.63
N SER A 275 14.97 -7.99 24.19
CA SER A 275 15.80 -9.10 24.69
C SER A 275 15.97 -10.23 23.68
N LEU A 276 17.22 -10.71 23.53
CA LEU A 276 17.53 -11.92 22.76
C LEU A 276 16.92 -13.19 23.39
N ASN A 277 16.69 -13.19 24.71
CA ASN A 277 16.01 -14.30 25.39
C ASN A 277 14.52 -14.35 25.05
N ALA A 278 13.87 -13.19 24.84
CA ALA A 278 12.49 -13.11 24.37
C ALA A 278 12.35 -13.77 22.99
N LEU A 279 13.24 -13.41 22.06
CA LEU A 279 13.33 -14.02 20.73
C LEU A 279 13.51 -15.54 20.76
N ARG A 280 14.49 -16.01 21.54
CA ARG A 280 14.74 -17.44 21.72
C ARG A 280 13.50 -18.13 22.27
N SER A 281 12.83 -17.54 23.25
CA SER A 281 11.62 -18.12 23.84
C SER A 281 10.48 -18.25 22.82
N ILE A 282 10.25 -17.24 21.97
CA ILE A 282 9.26 -17.33 20.88
C ILE A 282 9.66 -18.45 19.92
N TYR A 283 10.91 -18.47 19.46
CA TYR A 283 11.40 -19.50 18.54
C TYR A 283 11.23 -20.92 19.10
N PHE A 284 11.76 -21.19 20.31
CA PHE A 284 11.70 -22.51 20.93
C PHE A 284 10.26 -22.96 21.19
N ASN A 285 9.38 -22.06 21.61
CA ASN A 285 8.01 -22.44 21.93
C ASN A 285 7.08 -22.58 20.72
N VAL A 286 7.35 -21.87 19.63
CA VAL A 286 6.47 -21.88 18.45
C VAL A 286 7.00 -22.85 17.38
N MET A 287 8.31 -22.95 17.20
CA MET A 287 8.93 -23.75 16.12
C MET A 287 9.31 -25.17 16.56
N GLU A 288 9.90 -25.37 17.74
CA GLU A 288 10.34 -26.73 18.16
C GLU A 288 9.21 -27.58 18.75
N ARG A 289 8.11 -26.94 19.15
CA ARG A 289 6.88 -27.61 19.59
C ARG A 289 5.76 -27.20 18.63
N PRO A 290 5.74 -27.76 17.41
CA PRO A 290 4.88 -27.27 16.34
C PRO A 290 3.41 -27.36 16.77
N ALA A 291 2.78 -26.21 16.93
CA ALA A 291 1.35 -26.08 16.82
C ALA A 291 1.09 -25.68 15.35
N PRO A 292 0.72 -26.62 14.45
CA PRO A 292 0.32 -26.24 13.09
C PRO A 292 -0.82 -25.21 13.20
N PRO A 293 -0.71 -24.07 12.49
CA PRO A 293 -0.40 -23.99 11.06
C PRO A 293 0.76 -23.07 10.65
N LEU A 294 1.53 -22.51 11.60
CA LEU A 294 2.58 -21.53 11.28
C LEU A 294 3.71 -22.17 10.45
N GLN A 295 3.98 -21.56 9.29
CA GLN A 295 4.98 -22.02 8.33
C GLN A 295 6.23 -21.13 8.32
N THR A 296 6.08 -19.82 8.33
CA THR A 296 7.22 -18.92 8.26
C THR A 296 7.23 -18.03 9.50
N LEU A 297 8.37 -17.96 10.16
CA LEU A 297 8.63 -17.03 11.25
C LEU A 297 9.90 -16.24 10.91
N SER A 298 9.73 -14.96 10.56
CA SER A 298 10.83 -14.04 10.31
C SER A 298 10.91 -13.02 11.43
N MET A 299 12.08 -12.86 12.05
CA MET A 299 12.26 -11.91 13.13
C MET A 299 13.57 -11.13 12.98
N LYS A 300 13.54 -9.82 13.23
CA LYS A 300 14.71 -8.94 13.17
C LYS A 300 14.77 -8.03 14.39
N MET A 301 15.92 -7.97 15.05
CA MET A 301 16.21 -6.99 16.11
C MET A 301 16.79 -5.71 15.51
N CYS A 302 16.26 -4.55 15.89
CA CYS A 302 16.92 -3.26 15.66
C CYS A 302 18.05 -3.03 16.69
N GLY A 303 19.21 -2.53 16.24
CA GLY A 303 20.33 -2.09 17.09
C GLY A 303 21.61 -2.93 17.05
N ARG A 304 21.58 -4.13 16.45
CA ARG A 304 22.75 -4.92 16.01
C ARG A 304 22.32 -5.79 14.82
N PRO A 305 23.18 -6.10 13.84
CA PRO A 305 22.81 -6.93 12.68
C PRO A 305 22.64 -8.40 13.11
N CYS A 306 21.49 -8.72 13.72
CA CYS A 306 21.06 -10.10 13.97
C CYS A 306 19.85 -10.36 13.05
N HIS A 307 20.13 -10.78 11.81
CA HIS A 307 19.08 -11.31 10.93
C HIS A 307 18.81 -12.76 11.31
N LEU A 308 17.65 -13.04 11.90
CA LEU A 308 17.14 -14.40 12.05
C LEU A 308 16.05 -14.62 11.00
N GLN A 309 16.46 -15.16 9.85
CA GLN A 309 15.52 -15.58 8.81
C GLN A 309 15.37 -17.10 8.89
N VAL A 310 14.24 -17.58 9.42
CA VAL A 310 13.97 -19.02 9.54
C VAL A 310 12.98 -19.41 8.44
N PHE A 311 13.47 -20.16 7.45
CA PHE A 311 12.63 -20.82 6.46
C PHE A 311 12.41 -22.28 6.86
N LEU A 312 11.19 -22.79 6.72
CA LEU A 312 10.86 -24.19 7.05
C LEU A 312 11.57 -25.25 6.19
N SER A 313 12.33 -24.86 5.16
CA SER A 313 13.20 -25.77 4.41
C SER A 313 14.69 -25.64 4.76
N SER A 314 15.09 -24.62 5.53
CA SER A 314 16.45 -24.42 6.02
C SER A 314 16.48 -23.30 7.06
N ALA A 315 16.68 -23.65 8.33
CA ALA A 315 17.03 -22.67 9.35
C ALA A 315 18.49 -22.27 9.15
N SER A 316 18.75 -21.16 8.47
CA SER A 316 20.09 -20.56 8.43
C SER A 316 20.24 -19.55 9.57
N TRP A 317 21.12 -19.86 10.51
CA TRP A 317 21.61 -18.87 11.46
C TRP A 317 22.67 -18.03 10.75
N SER A 318 22.31 -16.85 10.23
CA SER A 318 23.32 -15.87 9.86
C SER A 318 23.70 -15.06 11.10
N TYR A 319 24.78 -15.48 11.76
CA TYR A 319 25.53 -14.57 12.61
C TYR A 319 26.28 -13.62 11.68
N CYS A 320 25.92 -12.34 11.66
CA CYS A 320 26.91 -11.33 11.24
C CYS A 320 27.90 -11.21 12.40
N THR A 321 29.00 -11.94 12.30
CA THR A 321 30.19 -11.68 13.12
C THR A 321 30.81 -10.38 12.60
N GLU A 322 30.93 -9.37 13.47
CA GLU A 322 32.03 -8.41 13.35
C GLU A 322 33.35 -9.09 13.72
#